data_AF-A0A947K623-F1
#
_entry.id   AF-A0A947K623-F1
#
_cell.length_a   1.000
_cell.length_b   1.000
_cell.length_c   1.000
_cell.angle_alpha   90.00
_cell.angle_beta   90.00
_cell.angle_gamma   90.00
#
_symmetry.space_group_name_H-M   'P 1'
#
loop_
_entity.id
_entity.type
_entity.pdbx_description
1 polymer ?
#
loop_
_entity_poly.entity_id
_entity_poly.type
_entity_poly.pdbx_seq_one_letter_code
_entity_poly.pdbx_strand_id
1 'polypeptide(L)'
;MPPLTRLILRLLPDSFQQILNRKFPDWHPLLRKGEIAIRKWYNELINQSLRLFFLGLIVTFFYTVFLYFLQAWWQIFQNTQVGRHYILLVDANQAREITWILSRNLSILALNLTLSALATILIIGICSQLLFLRRYFYVGRSLLLKLAWLLCSCFVVSLVFDEFYALKRSVSFGLCLPPTLAVFSSCFNAAGRLIPELNFLALLGEFREKRQLKNLLDDIDLIRAEKGDDN
;
A
#
# COMPACT_ATOMS: atom_id res chain seq x y z
N MET A 1 23.50 -14.61 -5.59
CA MET A 1 23.20 -14.55 -4.14
C MET A 1 23.24 -15.97 -3.57
N PRO A 2 24.12 -16.26 -2.59
CA PRO A 2 24.11 -17.55 -1.89
C PRO A 2 22.74 -17.78 -1.23
N PRO A 3 22.27 -19.03 -1.10
CA PRO A 3 20.98 -19.31 -0.49
C PRO A 3 20.99 -18.86 0.98
N LEU A 4 19.95 -18.11 1.39
CA LEU A 4 19.81 -17.55 2.74
C LEU A 4 19.90 -18.64 3.80
N THR A 5 19.42 -19.85 3.47
CA THR A 5 19.57 -21.04 4.31
C THR A 5 21.01 -21.34 4.71
N ARG A 6 22.00 -21.18 3.82
CA ARG A 6 23.42 -21.40 4.18
C ARG A 6 23.96 -20.34 5.13
N LEU A 7 23.50 -19.09 5.00
CA LEU A 7 23.90 -18.00 5.92
C LEU A 7 23.28 -18.21 7.30
N ILE A 8 21.99 -18.55 7.36
CA ILE A 8 21.29 -18.85 8.62
C ILE A 8 21.92 -20.07 9.30
N LEU A 9 22.22 -21.14 8.54
CA LEU A 9 22.91 -22.32 9.05
C LEU A 9 24.29 -21.97 9.64
N ARG A 10 25.07 -21.09 8.98
CA ARG A 10 26.37 -20.65 9.49
C ARG A 10 26.27 -19.77 10.74
N LEU A 11 25.16 -19.05 10.93
CA LEU A 11 24.94 -18.19 12.09
C LEU A 11 24.37 -18.94 13.30
N LEU A 12 23.83 -20.14 13.11
CA LEU A 12 23.29 -20.95 14.19
C LEU A 12 24.40 -21.77 14.89
N PRO A 13 24.48 -21.76 16.23
CA PRO A 13 25.35 -22.65 16.98
C PRO A 13 25.06 -24.14 16.71
N ASP A 14 26.10 -24.97 16.64
CA ASP A 14 25.97 -26.42 16.35
C ASP A 14 25.05 -27.15 17.34
N SER A 15 25.06 -26.73 18.62
CA SER A 15 24.17 -27.28 19.65
C SER A 15 22.69 -27.05 19.33
N PHE A 16 22.36 -25.88 18.76
CA PHE A 16 20.99 -25.56 18.36
C PHE A 16 20.57 -26.34 17.10
N GLN A 17 21.51 -26.56 16.18
CA GLN A 17 21.26 -27.41 15.01
C GLN A 17 20.96 -28.87 15.41
N GLN A 18 21.68 -29.42 16.40
CA GLN A 18 21.41 -30.76 16.92
C GLN A 18 20.01 -30.85 17.57
N ILE A 19 19.62 -29.84 18.36
CA ILE A 19 18.28 -29.79 18.96
C ILE A 19 17.19 -29.70 17.88
N LEU A 20 17.39 -28.88 16.85
CA LEU A 20 16.49 -28.76 15.70
C LEU A 20 16.37 -30.07 14.93
N ASN A 21 17.48 -30.73 14.59
CA ASN A 21 17.47 -32.02 13.91
C ASN A 21 16.76 -33.10 14.74
N ARG A 22 16.92 -33.09 16.07
CA ARG A 22 16.27 -34.06 16.96
C ARG A 22 14.76 -33.81 17.09
N LYS A 23 14.33 -32.55 17.19
CA LYS A 23 12.90 -32.21 17.33
C LYS A 23 12.13 -32.20 16.01
N PHE A 24 12.79 -31.90 14.90
CA PHE A 24 12.14 -31.68 13.62
C PHE A 24 12.98 -32.23 12.47
N PRO A 25 13.02 -33.56 12.23
CA PRO A 25 13.84 -34.14 11.15
C PRO A 25 13.54 -33.53 9.75
N ASP A 26 12.30 -33.08 9.52
CA ASP A 26 11.85 -32.49 8.25
C ASP A 26 11.94 -30.94 8.19
N TRP A 27 12.75 -30.30 9.04
CA TRP A 27 12.85 -28.84 9.04
C TRP A 27 13.56 -28.26 7.80
N HIS A 28 14.51 -28.99 7.21
CA HIS A 28 15.22 -28.56 6.00
C HIS A 28 14.30 -28.28 4.78
N PRO A 29 13.37 -29.18 4.39
CA PRO A 29 12.45 -28.88 3.30
C PRO A 29 11.48 -27.74 3.63
N LEU A 30 11.09 -27.57 4.91
CA LEU A 30 10.27 -26.44 5.35
C LEU A 30 11.03 -25.11 5.21
N LEU A 31 12.30 -25.07 5.61
CA LEU A 31 13.14 -23.90 5.41
C LEU A 31 13.35 -23.58 3.93
N ARG A 32 13.54 -24.60 3.09
CA ARG A 32 13.68 -24.39 1.64
C ARG A 32 12.40 -23.81 1.03
N LYS A 33 11.22 -24.31 1.44
CA LYS A 33 9.92 -23.74 1.05
C LYS A 33 9.76 -22.29 1.54
N GLY A 34 10.16 -22.02 2.77
CA GLY A 34 10.18 -20.66 3.34
C GLY A 34 11.08 -19.71 2.56
N GLU A 35 12.30 -20.13 2.20
CA GLU A 35 13.23 -19.32 1.40
C GLU A 35 12.63 -18.99 0.02
N ILE A 36 12.02 -19.97 -0.65
CA ILE A 36 11.35 -19.75 -1.94
C ILE A 36 10.20 -18.75 -1.79
N ALA A 37 9.39 -18.88 -0.74
CA ALA A 37 8.27 -17.99 -0.47
C ALA A 37 8.74 -16.55 -0.17
N ILE A 38 9.76 -16.39 0.69
CA ILE A 38 10.35 -15.09 1.03
C ILE A 38 10.96 -14.44 -0.22
N ARG A 39 11.70 -15.20 -1.02
CA ARG A 39 12.30 -14.67 -2.25
C ARG A 39 11.24 -14.23 -3.25
N LYS A 40 10.17 -15.03 -3.41
CA LYS A 40 9.04 -14.68 -4.27
C LYS A 40 8.33 -13.42 -3.77
N TRP A 41 8.09 -13.31 -2.46
CA TRP A 41 7.49 -12.14 -1.83
C TRP A 41 8.37 -10.89 -2.00
N TYR A 42 9.68 -11.01 -1.78
CA TYR A 42 10.63 -9.91 -1.94
C TYR A 42 10.69 -9.42 -3.39
N ASN A 43 10.72 -10.33 -4.36
CA ASN A 43 10.67 -9.96 -5.78
C ASN A 43 9.36 -9.26 -6.14
N GLU A 44 8.23 -9.71 -5.60
CA GLU A 44 6.94 -9.04 -5.79
C GLU A 44 6.95 -7.64 -5.16
N LEU A 45 7.52 -7.50 -3.96
CA LEU A 45 7.66 -6.22 -3.26
C LEU A 45 8.50 -5.21 -4.05
N ILE A 46 9.65 -5.65 -4.61
CA ILE A 46 10.46 -4.82 -5.51
C ILE A 46 9.64 -4.42 -6.73
N ASN A 47 8.98 -5.38 -7.38
CA ASN A 47 8.23 -5.12 -8.61
C ASN A 47 7.08 -4.14 -8.36
N GLN A 48 6.36 -4.26 -7.24
CA GLN A 48 5.32 -3.30 -6.84
C GLN A 48 5.92 -1.93 -6.53
N SER A 49 7.05 -1.87 -5.83
CA SER A 49 7.72 -0.60 -5.50
C SER A 49 8.18 0.12 -6.76
N LEU A 50 8.80 -0.59 -7.72
CA LEU A 50 9.18 -0.04 -9.01
C LEU A 50 7.96 0.44 -9.80
N ARG A 51 6.88 -0.35 -9.82
CA ARG A 51 5.63 0.04 -10.49
C ARG A 51 5.04 1.32 -9.90
N LEU A 52 4.97 1.43 -8.57
CA LEU A 52 4.50 2.64 -7.90
C LEU A 52 5.42 3.84 -8.16
N PHE A 53 6.73 3.62 -8.19
CA PHE A 53 7.71 4.65 -8.50
C PHE A 53 7.51 5.21 -9.91
N PHE A 54 7.45 4.34 -10.93
CA PHE A 54 7.20 4.75 -12.31
C PHE A 54 5.82 5.41 -12.48
N LEU A 55 4.79 4.88 -11.82
CA LEU A 55 3.48 5.51 -11.80
C LEU A 55 3.54 6.91 -11.20
N GLY A 56 4.23 7.08 -10.08
CA GLY A 56 4.43 8.38 -9.43
C GLY A 56 5.13 9.38 -10.34
N LEU A 57 6.17 8.97 -11.07
CA LEU A 57 6.85 9.80 -12.05
C LEU A 57 5.92 10.22 -13.20
N ILE A 58 5.16 9.27 -13.75
CA ILE A 58 4.22 9.52 -14.83
C ILE A 58 3.13 10.50 -14.37
N VAL A 59 2.52 10.26 -13.22
CA VAL A 59 1.48 11.13 -12.64
C VAL A 59 2.04 12.52 -12.36
N THR A 60 3.24 12.61 -11.78
CA THR A 60 3.91 13.90 -11.52
C THR A 60 4.13 14.66 -12.81
N PHE A 61 4.61 14.01 -13.87
CA PHE A 61 4.83 14.64 -15.18
C PHE A 61 3.53 15.17 -15.77
N PHE A 62 2.50 14.34 -15.89
CA PHE A 62 1.20 14.75 -16.44
C PHE A 62 0.55 15.84 -15.59
N TYR A 63 0.66 15.75 -14.27
CA TYR A 63 0.08 16.74 -13.37
C TYR A 63 0.83 18.08 -13.43
N THR A 64 2.15 18.05 -13.62
CA THR A 64 2.95 19.25 -13.88
C THR A 64 2.46 19.95 -15.15
N VAL A 65 2.33 19.20 -16.26
CA VAL A 65 1.80 19.74 -17.53
C VAL A 65 0.40 20.33 -17.34
N PHE A 66 -0.47 19.64 -16.61
CA PHE A 66 -1.81 20.12 -16.28
C PHE A 66 -1.80 21.44 -15.49
N LEU A 67 -0.93 21.57 -14.48
CA LEU A 67 -0.80 22.81 -13.70
C LEU A 67 -0.29 23.97 -14.56
N TYR A 68 0.68 23.74 -15.45
CA TYR A 68 1.14 24.77 -16.39
C TYR A 68 0.03 25.18 -17.38
N PHE A 69 -0.78 24.23 -17.83
CA PHE A 69 -1.94 24.54 -18.66
C PHE A 69 -2.97 25.40 -17.91
N LEU A 70 -3.27 25.07 -16.65
CA LEU A 70 -4.11 25.89 -15.78
C LEU A 70 -3.52 27.29 -15.55
N GLN A 71 -2.20 27.40 -15.40
CA GLN A 71 -1.52 28.69 -15.28
C GLN A 71 -1.73 29.56 -16.53
N ALA A 72 -1.51 28.99 -17.72
CA ALA A 72 -1.71 29.69 -18.98
C ALA A 72 -3.17 30.11 -19.14
N TRP A 73 -4.12 29.22 -18.84
CA TRP A 73 -5.55 29.54 -18.86
C TRP A 73 -5.93 30.66 -17.92
N TRP A 74 -5.39 30.63 -16.69
CA TRP A 74 -5.63 31.68 -15.71
C TRP A 74 -5.12 33.04 -16.19
N GLN A 75 -3.93 33.10 -16.78
CA GLN A 75 -3.38 34.32 -17.37
C GLN A 75 -4.23 34.84 -18.53
N ILE A 76 -4.70 33.96 -19.41
CA ILE A 76 -5.62 34.33 -20.49
C ILE A 76 -6.91 34.90 -19.91
N PHE A 77 -7.50 34.23 -18.91
CA PHE A 77 -8.72 34.68 -18.24
C PHE A 77 -8.55 36.07 -17.64
N GLN A 78 -7.44 36.34 -16.94
CA GLN A 78 -7.11 37.64 -16.35
C GLN A 78 -7.08 38.79 -17.39
N ASN A 79 -6.74 38.50 -18.64
CA ASN A 79 -6.68 39.50 -19.71
C ASN A 79 -8.06 39.82 -20.33
N THR A 80 -9.05 38.94 -20.14
CA THR A 80 -10.43 39.17 -20.63
C THR A 80 -11.16 40.24 -19.81
N GLN A 81 -12.17 40.89 -20.41
CA GLN A 81 -13.02 41.85 -19.67
C GLN A 81 -13.77 41.17 -18.52
N VAL A 82 -14.26 39.94 -18.75
CA VAL A 82 -14.97 39.14 -17.73
C VAL A 82 -14.05 38.82 -16.55
N GLY A 83 -12.81 38.37 -16.81
CA GLY A 83 -11.85 38.06 -15.75
C GLY A 83 -11.44 39.29 -14.95
N ARG A 84 -11.22 40.44 -15.60
CA ARG A 84 -10.96 41.71 -14.90
C ARG A 84 -12.13 42.11 -14.01
N HIS A 85 -13.36 42.01 -14.49
CA HIS A 85 -14.55 42.30 -13.67
C HIS A 85 -14.69 41.32 -12.50
N TYR A 86 -14.48 40.02 -12.71
CA TYR A 86 -14.55 39.01 -11.65
C TYR A 86 -13.56 39.32 -10.51
N ILE A 87 -12.31 39.66 -10.86
CA ILE A 87 -11.25 39.95 -9.89
C ILE A 87 -11.55 41.23 -9.10
N LEU A 88 -12.12 42.25 -9.77
CA LEU A 88 -12.43 43.54 -9.14
C LEU A 88 -13.70 43.52 -8.28
N LEU A 89 -14.73 42.75 -8.69
CA LEU A 89 -16.08 42.87 -8.13
C LEU A 89 -16.51 41.69 -7.26
N VAL A 90 -16.02 40.47 -7.55
CA VAL A 90 -16.60 39.25 -6.97
C VAL A 90 -15.71 38.66 -5.89
N ASP A 91 -14.45 38.35 -6.20
CA ASP A 91 -13.61 37.65 -5.23
C ASP A 91 -12.10 37.88 -5.42
N ALA A 92 -11.65 39.07 -5.03
CA ALA A 92 -10.24 39.46 -5.06
C ALA A 92 -9.35 38.53 -4.22
N ASN A 93 -9.87 37.97 -3.12
CA ASN A 93 -9.13 37.07 -2.25
C ASN A 93 -8.88 35.71 -2.91
N GLN A 94 -9.90 35.10 -3.51
CA GLN A 94 -9.73 33.86 -4.26
C GLN A 94 -8.80 34.05 -5.47
N ALA A 95 -8.94 35.16 -6.20
CA ALA A 95 -8.06 35.45 -7.33
C ALA A 95 -6.59 35.60 -6.90
N ARG A 96 -6.34 36.22 -5.73
CA ARG A 96 -5.00 36.35 -5.14
C ARG A 96 -4.44 34.99 -4.73
N GLU A 97 -5.25 34.11 -4.13
CA GLU A 97 -4.85 32.75 -3.77
C GLU A 97 -4.46 31.93 -5.01
N ILE A 98 -5.30 31.92 -6.06
CA ILE A 98 -5.01 31.21 -7.30
C ILE A 98 -3.70 31.74 -7.92
N THR A 99 -3.53 33.06 -7.98
CA THR A 99 -2.31 33.67 -8.52
C THR A 99 -1.09 33.32 -7.67
N TRP A 100 -1.22 33.28 -6.34
CA TRP A 100 -0.15 32.89 -5.44
C TRP A 100 0.26 31.43 -5.64
N ILE A 101 -0.70 30.51 -5.74
CA ILE A 101 -0.43 29.09 -6.04
C ILE A 101 0.29 28.95 -7.37
N LEU A 102 -0.23 29.63 -8.41
CA LEU A 102 0.32 29.55 -9.76
C LEU A 102 1.65 30.27 -9.93
N SER A 103 2.02 31.15 -9.00
CA SER A 103 3.34 31.80 -8.98
C SER A 103 4.45 30.92 -8.40
N ARG A 104 4.10 29.82 -7.71
CA ARG A 104 5.09 28.89 -7.18
C ARG A 104 5.69 28.02 -8.29
N ASN A 105 6.78 27.31 -7.94
CA ASN A 105 7.34 26.29 -8.81
C ASN A 105 6.35 25.11 -8.93
N LEU A 106 5.58 25.10 -10.02
CA LEU A 106 4.51 24.13 -10.28
C LEU A 106 5.02 22.69 -10.36
N SER A 107 6.25 22.48 -10.82
CA SER A 107 6.88 21.17 -10.86
C SER A 107 7.12 20.61 -9.46
N ILE A 108 7.64 21.43 -8.54
CA ILE A 108 7.84 21.03 -7.14
C ILE A 108 6.48 20.82 -6.45
N LEU A 109 5.50 21.67 -6.75
CA LEU A 109 4.14 21.53 -6.23
C LEU A 109 3.50 20.20 -6.66
N ALA A 110 3.59 19.86 -7.95
CA ALA A 110 3.08 18.61 -8.50
C ALA A 110 3.77 17.39 -7.89
N LEU A 111 5.10 17.45 -7.71
CA LEU A 111 5.87 16.38 -7.07
C LEU A 111 5.40 16.18 -5.63
N ASN A 112 5.29 17.24 -4.83
CA ASN A 112 4.88 17.16 -3.43
C ASN A 112 3.44 16.66 -3.28
N LEU A 113 2.51 17.12 -4.14
CA LEU A 113 1.13 16.63 -4.18
C LEU A 113 1.07 15.14 -4.54
N THR A 114 1.87 14.71 -5.52
CA THR A 114 1.89 13.31 -5.95
C THR A 114 2.50 12.41 -4.88
N LEU A 115 3.62 12.82 -4.27
CA LEU A 115 4.27 12.07 -3.18
C LEU A 115 3.39 11.99 -1.94
N SER A 116 2.75 13.08 -1.53
CA SER A 116 1.82 13.09 -0.40
C SER A 116 0.62 12.19 -0.67
N ALA A 117 0.03 12.23 -1.88
CA ALA A 117 -1.04 11.32 -2.27
C ALA A 117 -0.60 9.85 -2.27
N LEU A 118 0.57 9.53 -2.83
CA LEU A 118 1.12 8.18 -2.81
C LEU A 118 1.31 7.66 -1.38
N ALA A 119 1.98 8.45 -0.52
CA ALA A 119 2.29 8.06 0.84
C ALA A 119 1.03 7.87 1.69
N THR A 120 0.14 8.86 1.69
CA THR A 120 -1.11 8.82 2.47
C THR A 120 -2.01 7.67 2.04
N ILE A 121 -2.22 7.46 0.74
CA ILE A 121 -3.05 6.35 0.26
C ILE A 121 -2.40 5.00 0.59
N LEU A 122 -1.08 4.88 0.50
CA LEU A 122 -0.39 3.64 0.85
C LEU A 122 -0.52 3.34 2.35
N ILE A 123 -0.41 4.35 3.22
CA ILE A 123 -0.65 4.23 4.67
C ILE A 123 -2.09 3.80 4.93
N ILE A 124 -3.08 4.48 4.34
CA ILE A 124 -4.50 4.11 4.49
C ILE A 124 -4.75 2.69 3.98
N GLY A 125 -4.13 2.31 2.85
CA GLY A 125 -4.18 0.97 2.29
C GLY A 125 -3.65 -0.08 3.27
N ILE A 126 -2.48 0.17 3.87
CA ILE A 126 -1.87 -0.69 4.89
C ILE A 126 -2.78 -0.81 6.12
N CYS A 127 -3.23 0.31 6.68
CA CYS A 127 -4.14 0.32 7.83
C CYS A 127 -5.44 -0.44 7.53
N SER A 128 -6.02 -0.25 6.34
CA SER A 128 -7.24 -0.94 5.92
C SER A 128 -7.04 -2.45 5.76
N GLN A 129 -5.84 -2.89 5.37
CA GLN A 129 -5.48 -4.30 5.28
C GLN A 129 -5.31 -4.91 6.67
N LEU A 130 -4.62 -4.20 7.59
CA LEU A 130 -4.41 -4.65 8.97
C LEU A 130 -5.73 -4.80 9.74
N LEU A 131 -6.68 -3.91 9.51
CA LEU A 131 -7.99 -3.94 10.15
C LEU A 131 -9.01 -4.82 9.41
N PHE A 132 -8.59 -5.56 8.36
CA PHE A 132 -9.46 -6.34 7.46
C PHE A 132 -10.55 -5.54 6.72
N LEU A 133 -10.60 -4.20 6.85
CA LEU A 133 -11.54 -3.33 6.13
C LEU A 133 -11.43 -3.48 4.61
N ARG A 134 -10.23 -3.75 4.08
CA ARG A 134 -10.02 -3.92 2.63
C ARG A 134 -10.92 -5.01 2.03
N ARG A 135 -11.11 -6.13 2.75
CA ARG A 135 -11.97 -7.23 2.27
C ARG A 135 -13.44 -6.83 2.24
N TYR A 136 -13.88 -6.00 3.18
CA TYR A 136 -15.28 -5.57 3.29
C TYR A 136 -15.65 -4.42 2.34
N PHE A 137 -14.77 -3.42 2.22
CA PHE A 137 -15.06 -2.18 1.50
C PHE A 137 -14.53 -2.14 0.06
N TYR A 138 -13.46 -2.86 -0.26
CA TYR A 138 -12.79 -2.72 -1.56
C TYR A 138 -12.99 -3.92 -2.50
N VAL A 139 -12.93 -5.15 -1.97
CA VAL A 139 -13.07 -6.37 -2.79
C VAL A 139 -14.54 -6.69 -3.03
N GLY A 140 -14.97 -6.74 -4.30
CA GLY A 140 -16.31 -7.21 -4.70
C GLY A 140 -17.47 -6.22 -4.51
N ARG A 141 -17.19 -4.94 -4.22
CA ARG A 141 -18.23 -3.91 -3.99
C ARG A 141 -18.45 -2.99 -5.19
N SER A 142 -19.60 -2.31 -5.16
CA SER A 142 -20.04 -1.35 -6.19
C SER A 142 -19.06 -0.17 -6.34
N LEU A 143 -19.04 0.41 -7.54
CA LEU A 143 -18.19 1.57 -7.85
C LEU A 143 -18.42 2.76 -6.90
N LEU A 144 -19.65 2.94 -6.40
CA LEU A 144 -20.01 4.00 -5.46
C LEU A 144 -19.22 3.92 -4.15
N LEU A 145 -19.07 2.73 -3.58
CA LEU A 145 -18.33 2.57 -2.33
C LEU A 145 -16.82 2.83 -2.52
N LYS A 146 -16.29 2.46 -3.70
CA LYS A 146 -14.90 2.78 -4.07
C LYS A 146 -14.70 4.29 -4.24
N LEU A 147 -15.66 4.98 -4.86
CA LEU A 147 -15.64 6.43 -4.98
C LEU A 147 -15.75 7.12 -3.62
N ALA A 148 -16.62 6.65 -2.73
CA ALA A 148 -16.72 7.18 -1.38
C ALA A 148 -15.39 7.04 -0.62
N TRP A 149 -14.75 5.87 -0.70
CA TRP A 149 -13.45 5.63 -0.07
C TRP A 149 -12.32 6.48 -0.68
N LEU A 150 -12.40 6.73 -1.99
CA LEU A 150 -11.48 7.61 -2.70
C LEU A 150 -11.64 9.06 -2.23
N LEU A 151 -12.88 9.56 -2.13
CA LEU A 151 -13.16 10.90 -1.63
C LEU A 151 -12.68 11.06 -0.17
N CYS A 152 -12.90 10.05 0.68
CA CYS A 152 -12.36 10.04 2.04
C CYS A 152 -10.82 10.10 2.03
N SER A 153 -10.16 9.27 1.21
CA SER A 153 -8.70 9.30 1.09
C SER A 153 -8.20 10.67 0.61
N CYS A 154 -8.85 11.24 -0.42
CA CYS A 154 -8.55 12.57 -0.95
C CYS A 154 -8.71 13.67 0.11
N PHE A 155 -9.74 13.57 0.95
CA PHE A 155 -9.94 14.49 2.05
C PHE A 155 -8.80 14.41 3.07
N VAL A 156 -8.33 13.21 3.41
CA VAL A 156 -7.15 13.04 4.29
C VAL A 156 -5.88 13.64 3.66
N VAL A 157 -5.63 13.41 2.36
CA VAL A 157 -4.49 14.01 1.65
C VAL A 157 -4.58 15.54 1.70
N SER A 158 -5.78 16.07 1.50
CA SER A 158 -6.05 17.51 1.56
C SER A 158 -5.75 18.10 2.94
N LEU A 159 -6.10 17.41 4.04
CA LEU A 159 -5.77 17.85 5.40
C LEU A 159 -4.26 17.90 5.64
N VAL A 160 -3.53 16.87 5.21
CA VAL A 160 -2.06 16.84 5.32
C VAL A 160 -1.47 18.01 4.54
N PHE A 161 -1.98 18.29 3.33
CA PHE A 161 -1.45 19.35 2.49
C PHE A 161 -1.78 20.77 2.97
N ASP A 162 -2.98 20.95 3.54
CA ASP A 162 -3.45 22.21 4.15
C ASP A 162 -2.46 22.69 5.22
N GLU A 163 -2.00 21.79 6.11
CA GLU A 163 -1.03 22.11 7.16
C GLU A 163 0.32 22.63 6.62
N PHE A 164 0.78 22.14 5.46
CA PHE A 164 2.08 22.55 4.90
C PHE A 164 2.03 23.86 4.11
N TYR A 165 0.88 24.18 3.48
CA TYR A 165 0.78 25.28 2.52
C TYR A 165 -0.19 26.39 2.95
N ALA A 166 -0.90 26.23 4.06
CA ALA A 166 -1.90 27.18 4.59
C ALA A 166 -2.93 27.60 3.53
N LEU A 167 -3.37 26.64 2.72
CA LEU A 167 -4.31 26.84 1.62
C LEU A 167 -5.73 26.55 2.06
N LYS A 168 -6.71 27.33 1.58
CA LYS A 168 -8.12 27.00 1.81
C LYS A 168 -8.41 25.55 1.44
N ARG A 169 -9.06 24.83 2.35
CA ARG A 169 -9.33 23.40 2.24
C ARG A 169 -10.03 23.00 0.93
N SER A 170 -10.93 23.83 0.41
CA SER A 170 -11.59 23.59 -0.88
C SER A 170 -10.61 23.55 -2.06
N VAL A 171 -9.63 24.45 -2.07
CA VAL A 171 -8.60 24.53 -3.10
C VAL A 171 -7.62 23.37 -2.95
N SER A 172 -7.17 23.09 -1.72
CA SER A 172 -6.32 21.93 -1.41
C SER A 172 -6.99 20.63 -1.84
N PHE A 173 -8.28 20.46 -1.59
CA PHE A 173 -9.03 19.29 -2.02
C PHE A 173 -9.07 19.16 -3.54
N GLY A 174 -9.36 20.26 -4.24
CA GLY A 174 -9.36 20.30 -5.71
C GLY A 174 -8.00 19.96 -6.33
N LEU A 175 -6.90 20.43 -5.73
CA LEU A 175 -5.54 20.15 -6.18
C LEU A 175 -5.10 18.71 -5.86
N CYS A 176 -5.55 18.13 -4.74
CA CYS A 176 -5.21 16.76 -4.38
C CYS A 176 -6.00 15.73 -5.18
N LEU A 177 -7.18 16.08 -5.71
CA LEU A 177 -8.11 15.14 -6.32
C LEU A 177 -7.55 14.43 -7.57
N PRO A 178 -6.96 15.11 -8.57
CA PRO A 178 -6.39 14.43 -9.73
C PRO A 178 -5.25 13.43 -9.42
N PRO A 179 -4.19 13.79 -8.66
CA PRO A 179 -3.13 12.83 -8.35
C PRO A 179 -3.64 11.69 -7.47
N THR A 180 -4.55 11.96 -6.52
CA THR A 180 -5.18 10.93 -5.69
C THR A 180 -5.95 9.94 -6.55
N LEU A 181 -6.79 10.42 -7.48
CA LEU A 181 -7.54 9.57 -8.41
C LEU A 181 -6.62 8.65 -9.22
N ALA A 182 -5.52 9.19 -9.74
CA ALA A 182 -4.59 8.46 -10.58
C ALA A 182 -3.85 7.34 -9.81
N VAL A 183 -3.44 7.62 -8.57
CA VAL A 183 -2.61 6.68 -7.79
C VAL A 183 -3.43 5.75 -6.88
N PHE A 184 -4.70 6.08 -6.59
CA PHE A 184 -5.54 5.38 -5.62
C PHE A 184 -5.59 3.87 -5.84
N SER A 185 -6.03 3.44 -7.03
CA SER A 185 -6.21 2.01 -7.34
C SER A 185 -4.89 1.23 -7.23
N SER A 186 -3.80 1.80 -7.75
CA SER A 186 -2.49 1.17 -7.73
C SER A 186 -1.93 1.05 -6.31
N CYS A 187 -2.03 2.11 -5.50
CA CYS A 187 -1.58 2.10 -4.11
C CYS A 187 -2.38 1.12 -3.25
N PHE A 188 -3.71 1.10 -3.38
CA PHE A 188 -4.55 0.14 -2.63
C PHE A 188 -4.27 -1.31 -3.01
N ASN A 189 -4.04 -1.57 -4.30
CA ASN A 189 -3.67 -2.90 -4.78
C ASN A 189 -2.27 -3.30 -4.31
N ALA A 190 -1.31 -2.37 -4.32
CA ALA A 190 0.05 -2.60 -3.85
C ALA A 190 0.08 -2.85 -2.34
N ALA A 191 -0.58 -2.02 -1.52
CA ALA A 191 -0.68 -2.21 -0.07
C ALA A 191 -1.19 -3.60 0.30
N GLY A 192 -2.16 -4.10 -0.48
CA GLY A 192 -2.68 -5.43 -0.37
C GLY A 192 -1.76 -6.60 -0.69
N ARG A 193 -0.69 -6.34 -1.46
CA ARG A 193 0.35 -7.33 -1.79
C ARG A 193 1.56 -7.21 -0.87
N LEU A 194 1.83 -6.00 -0.39
CA LEU A 194 2.94 -5.68 0.51
C LEU A 194 2.81 -6.42 1.85
N ILE A 195 1.62 -6.42 2.44
CA ILE A 195 1.35 -7.13 3.68
C ILE A 195 0.78 -8.50 3.30
N PRO A 196 1.55 -9.59 3.43
CA PRO A 196 0.97 -10.92 3.31
C PRO A 196 -0.17 -10.97 4.33
N GLU A 197 -1.36 -11.39 3.89
CA GLU A 197 -2.48 -11.56 4.80
C GLU A 197 -1.97 -12.32 6.03
N LEU A 198 -2.32 -11.85 7.24
CA LEU A 198 -2.03 -12.56 8.50
C LEU A 198 -2.51 -14.02 8.44
N ASN A 199 -3.34 -14.37 7.44
CA ASN A 199 -3.57 -15.73 6.99
C ASN A 199 -2.32 -16.57 6.79
N PHE A 200 -1.13 -16.05 6.49
CA PHE A 200 0.09 -16.87 6.48
C PHE A 200 0.44 -17.37 7.89
N LEU A 201 0.23 -16.53 8.92
CA LEU A 201 0.34 -16.92 10.32
C LEU A 201 -0.82 -17.85 10.73
N ALA A 202 -2.03 -17.62 10.23
CA ALA A 202 -3.16 -18.52 10.44
C ALA A 202 -2.91 -19.89 9.79
N LEU A 203 -2.29 -19.94 8.60
CA LEU A 203 -1.87 -21.16 7.90
C LEU A 203 -0.81 -21.90 8.71
N LEU A 204 0.16 -21.18 9.30
CA LEU A 204 1.12 -21.77 10.25
C LEU A 204 0.40 -22.32 11.50
N GLY A 205 -0.67 -21.68 11.94
CA GLY A 205 -1.58 -22.17 12.98
C GLY A 205 -2.30 -23.47 12.58
N GLU A 206 -2.92 -23.51 11.41
CA GLU A 206 -3.59 -24.71 10.88
C GLU A 206 -2.62 -25.87 10.67
N PHE A 207 -1.38 -25.61 10.23
CA PHE A 207 -0.36 -26.66 10.12
C PHE A 207 0.03 -27.23 11.49
N ARG A 208 -0.01 -26.41 12.54
CA ARG A 208 0.21 -26.86 13.91
C ARG A 208 -0.93 -27.79 14.36
N GLU A 209 -2.18 -27.40 14.10
CA GLU A 209 -3.36 -28.23 14.42
C GLU A 209 -3.37 -29.54 13.64
N LYS A 210 -3.16 -29.51 12.32
CA LYS A 210 -3.14 -30.74 11.50
C LYS A 210 -2.05 -31.71 11.93
N ARG A 211 -0.91 -31.21 12.40
CA ARG A 211 0.18 -32.04 12.92
C ARG A 211 -0.16 -32.62 14.29
N GLN A 212 -0.79 -31.84 15.17
CA GLN A 212 -1.31 -32.37 16.44
C GLN A 212 -2.36 -33.47 16.20
N LEU A 213 -3.25 -33.26 15.24
CA LEU A 213 -4.28 -34.23 14.87
C LEU A 213 -3.68 -35.53 14.32
N LYS A 214 -2.64 -35.42 13.48
CA LYS A 214 -1.95 -36.59 12.94
C LYS A 214 -1.27 -37.40 14.05
N ASN A 215 -0.56 -36.73 14.96
CA ASN A 215 0.08 -37.42 16.09
C ASN A 215 -0.95 -38.14 16.96
N LEU A 216 -2.10 -37.52 17.23
CA LEU A 216 -3.20 -38.16 17.96
C LEU A 216 -3.77 -39.37 17.22
N LEU A 217 -3.86 -39.33 15.89
CA LEU A 217 -4.30 -40.47 15.09
C LEU A 217 -3.30 -41.62 15.15
N ASP A 218 -2.01 -41.32 14.99
CA ASP A 218 -0.93 -42.31 15.03
C ASP A 218 -0.87 -43.00 16.42
N ASP A 219 -1.08 -42.25 17.51
CA ASP A 219 -1.17 -42.80 18.87
C ASP A 219 -2.39 -43.74 19.04
N ILE A 220 -3.54 -43.42 18.44
CA ILE A 220 -4.75 -44.27 18.49
C ILE A 220 -4.52 -45.59 17.75
N ASP A 221 -3.88 -45.55 16.58
CA ASP A 221 -3.60 -46.73 15.78
C ASP A 221 -2.62 -47.68 16.48
N LEU A 222 -1.64 -47.14 17.21
CA LEU A 222 -0.73 -47.94 18.06
C LEU A 222 -1.48 -48.67 19.18
N ILE A 223 -2.37 -47.98 19.89
CA ILE A 223 -3.20 -48.59 20.95
C ILE A 223 -4.12 -49.69 20.37
N ARG A 224 -4.63 -49.49 19.16
CA ARG A 224 -5.46 -50.50 18.48
C ARG A 224 -4.66 -51.73 18.09
N ALA A 225 -3.40 -51.58 17.67
CA ALA A 225 -2.53 -52.70 17.34
C ALA A 225 -2.20 -53.56 18.56
N GLU A 226 -1.89 -52.94 19.72
CA GLU A 226 -1.60 -53.69 20.96
C GLU A 226 -2.79 -54.52 21.46
N LYS A 227 -4.03 -54.02 21.28
CA LYS A 227 -5.24 -54.76 21.68
C LYS A 227 -5.65 -55.87 20.71
N GLY A 228 -5.07 -55.92 19.52
CA GLY A 228 -5.42 -56.89 18.48
C GLY A 228 -4.73 -58.25 18.61
N ASP A 229 -3.66 -58.35 19.42
CA ASP A 229 -2.81 -59.55 19.55
C ASP A 229 -3.28 -60.55 20.64
N ASP A 230 -4.33 -60.23 21.40
CA ASP A 230 -4.83 -61.06 22.52
C ASP A 230 -5.99 -62.02 22.15
N ASN A 231 -6.25 -62.25 20.85
CA ASN A 231 -7.27 -63.20 20.36
C ASN A 231 -6.64 -64.35 19.56
#